data_AF-A0A6Q2X743-F1
#
_entry.id   AF-A0A6Q2X743-F1
#
_cell.length_a   1.000
_cell.length_b   1.000
_cell.length_c   1.000
_cell.angle_alpha   90.00
_cell.angle_beta   90.00
_cell.angle_gamma   90.00
#
_symmetry.space_group_name_H-M   'P 1'
#
loop_
_entity.id
_entity.type
_entity.pdbx_description
1 polymer ?
#
loop_
_entity_poly.entity_id
_entity_poly.type
_entity_poly.pdbx_seq_one_letter_code
_entity_poly.pdbx_strand_id
1 'polypeptide(L)'
;KCGLVTHYKQYPPNTSKVYSYFECREKKTDPTKNRKVKYETTVFYGLQYITNKYLKGKVVTSEKIQEAKEVYREHFQDDVFNEKGWNYILEKYDGHLPIEIKAVPEGSVIPRGNVLFTVESTDPECYWLTNWVETILVQVWYPITVATNSREQKKILAKYLLETSGNLNKLEYKLHDFGYRGVSSQETAGIGASAHLVNFKGTDTVAGIGVIKKYYGTKDPVPGFSVPAAEHSTITAWGKDHERDAFEHIMRQFPNVPVSIVSDSYDIYNACEKIWGEDLRSLIESRSADAPLVVRPDSGNPLDTVLKVLEILGKKFIPEENSKGYKVLPPYIRVIQGDGVDINTLQEVPQSFLQNQCQPHIILQKRG
;
A
#
# COMPACT_ATOMS: atom_id res chain seq x y z
N LYS A 1 -0.10 25.39 3.48
CA LYS A 1 0.98 26.22 4.06
C LYS A 1 0.47 27.67 4.15
N CYS A 2 0.46 28.29 5.32
CA CYS A 2 -0.14 29.63 5.49
C CYS A 2 0.60 30.73 4.69
N GLY A 3 1.92 30.61 4.48
CA GLY A 3 2.69 31.56 3.67
C GLY A 3 2.13 31.79 2.26
N LEU A 4 1.55 30.76 1.63
CA LEU A 4 0.96 30.86 0.28
C LEU A 4 -0.14 31.92 0.18
N VAL A 5 -0.80 32.23 1.30
CA VAL A 5 -1.86 33.26 1.39
C VAL A 5 -1.35 34.64 1.00
N THR A 6 -0.08 34.95 1.31
CA THR A 6 0.51 36.28 1.13
C THR A 6 1.44 36.36 -0.09
N HIS A 7 1.73 35.24 -0.75
CA HIS A 7 2.72 35.19 -1.85
C HIS A 7 2.35 36.05 -3.05
N TYR A 8 1.06 36.31 -3.31
CA TYR A 8 0.64 37.19 -4.41
C TYR A 8 1.25 38.61 -4.30
N LYS A 9 1.54 39.09 -3.08
CA LYS A 9 2.23 40.36 -2.80
C LYS A 9 3.76 40.29 -2.90
N GLN A 10 4.33 39.09 -3.02
CA GLN A 10 5.78 38.86 -2.97
C GLN A 10 6.40 38.62 -4.35
N TYR A 11 5.60 38.16 -5.32
CA TYR A 11 6.06 38.03 -6.70
C TYR A 11 6.48 39.40 -7.27
N PRO A 12 7.46 39.44 -8.20
CA PRO A 12 7.86 40.68 -8.85
C PRO A 12 6.65 41.39 -9.48
N PRO A 13 6.56 42.73 -9.40
CA PRO A 13 5.55 43.48 -10.13
C PRO A 13 5.55 43.13 -11.62
N ASN A 14 4.36 43.11 -12.23
CA ASN A 14 4.15 42.72 -13.64
C ASN A 14 4.44 41.23 -13.96
N THR A 15 4.52 40.35 -12.95
CA THR A 15 4.53 38.90 -13.18
C THR A 15 3.21 38.45 -13.78
N SER A 16 3.23 37.94 -15.01
CA SER A 16 2.05 37.44 -15.73
C SER A 16 2.01 35.91 -15.84
N LYS A 17 3.07 35.21 -15.43
CA LYS A 17 3.13 33.76 -15.49
C LYS A 17 4.07 33.20 -14.45
N VAL A 18 3.61 32.17 -13.74
CA VAL A 18 4.42 31.31 -12.89
C VAL A 18 4.29 29.89 -13.41
N TYR A 19 5.43 29.25 -13.68
CA TYR A 19 5.53 27.87 -14.13
C TYR A 19 6.32 27.07 -13.09
N SER A 20 5.76 25.97 -12.63
CA SER A 20 6.35 25.10 -11.61
C SER A 20 6.35 23.65 -12.07
N TYR A 21 7.22 22.83 -11.49
CA TYR A 21 7.32 21.41 -11.79
C TYR A 21 7.49 20.57 -10.52
N PHE A 22 7.13 19.29 -10.60
CA PHE A 22 7.34 18.31 -9.55
C PHE A 22 8.26 17.20 -10.03
N GLU A 23 9.18 16.80 -9.16
CA GLU A 23 10.08 15.67 -9.38
C GLU A 23 10.32 14.91 -8.07
N CYS A 24 10.63 13.62 -8.20
CA CYS A 24 11.28 12.86 -7.14
C CYS A 24 12.79 13.13 -7.22
N ARG A 25 13.25 14.18 -6.53
CA ARG A 25 14.63 14.67 -6.64
C ARG A 25 15.67 13.57 -6.44
N GLU A 26 16.75 13.66 -7.22
CA GLU A 26 17.91 12.81 -6.99
C GLU A 26 18.57 13.19 -5.65
N LYS A 27 18.98 12.18 -4.88
CA LYS A 27 19.77 12.36 -3.68
C LYS A 27 21.14 11.73 -3.93
N LYS A 28 22.21 12.51 -3.77
CA LYS A 28 23.58 11.99 -3.76
C LYS A 28 23.64 10.83 -2.76
N THR A 29 23.93 9.63 -3.24
CA THR A 29 24.08 8.46 -2.39
C THR A 29 25.31 8.66 -1.53
N ASP A 30 25.13 8.67 -0.22
CA ASP A 30 26.24 8.63 0.73
C ASP A 30 26.85 7.22 0.70
N PRO A 31 28.07 7.04 0.19
CA PRO A 31 28.69 5.72 0.06
C PRO A 31 28.96 5.05 1.42
N THR A 32 28.88 5.80 2.52
CA THR A 32 29.01 5.26 3.89
C THR A 32 27.71 4.65 4.42
N LYS A 33 26.56 4.94 3.79
CA LYS A 33 25.26 4.39 4.18
C LYS A 33 24.87 3.24 3.25
N ASN A 34 25.09 2.01 3.73
CA ASN A 34 24.58 0.80 3.08
C ASN A 34 23.05 0.74 3.15
N ARG A 35 22.39 1.36 2.15
CA ARG A 35 20.96 1.18 1.92
C ARG A 35 20.73 -0.08 1.11
N LYS A 36 19.94 -1.01 1.66
CA LYS A 36 19.53 -2.24 0.99
C LYS A 36 18.74 -1.97 -0.30
N VAL A 37 17.88 -0.94 -0.30
CA VAL A 37 17.10 -0.51 -1.48
C VAL A 37 17.36 0.96 -1.80
N LYS A 38 17.70 1.24 -3.07
CA LYS A 38 18.14 2.57 -3.52
C LYS A 38 17.05 3.45 -4.12
N TYR A 39 15.88 2.89 -4.48
CA TYR A 39 14.75 3.59 -5.12
C TYR A 39 15.17 4.48 -6.31
N GLU A 40 15.85 3.90 -7.29
CA GLU A 40 16.40 4.61 -8.46
C GLU A 40 15.29 5.11 -9.40
N THR A 41 14.16 4.43 -9.42
CA THR A 41 12.95 4.77 -10.20
C THR A 41 11.74 4.89 -9.31
N THR A 42 10.77 5.73 -9.68
CA THR A 42 9.49 5.91 -9.00
C THR A 42 8.32 5.61 -9.92
N VAL A 43 7.26 5.01 -9.36
CA VAL A 43 5.97 4.83 -10.04
C VAL A 43 5.15 6.10 -9.88
N PHE A 44 4.84 6.79 -10.98
CA PHE A 44 3.95 7.95 -10.92
C PHE A 44 2.49 7.51 -10.82
N TYR A 45 1.82 7.83 -9.72
CA TYR A 45 0.43 7.46 -9.46
C TYR A 45 -0.20 8.41 -8.42
N GLY A 46 -1.48 8.73 -8.58
CA GLY A 46 -2.29 9.47 -7.59
C GLY A 46 -2.68 10.91 -7.95
N LEU A 47 -2.17 11.47 -9.05
CA LEU A 47 -2.50 12.85 -9.47
C LEU A 47 -3.96 12.97 -9.92
N GLN A 48 -4.48 11.95 -10.60
CA GLN A 48 -5.87 11.85 -11.06
C GLN A 48 -6.85 11.89 -9.89
N TYR A 49 -6.52 11.24 -8.76
CA TYR A 49 -7.31 11.36 -7.54
C TYR A 49 -7.39 12.81 -7.06
N ILE A 50 -6.25 13.49 -6.93
CA ILE A 50 -6.16 14.86 -6.43
C ILE A 50 -6.93 15.82 -7.35
N THR A 51 -6.68 15.75 -8.65
CA THR A 51 -7.33 16.61 -9.64
C THR A 51 -8.84 16.42 -9.65
N ASN A 52 -9.33 15.17 -9.62
CA ASN A 52 -10.76 14.89 -9.63
C ASN A 52 -11.47 15.24 -8.32
N LYS A 53 -10.81 15.09 -7.17
CA LYS A 53 -11.45 15.34 -5.87
C LYS A 53 -11.39 16.81 -5.47
N TYR A 54 -10.31 17.52 -5.80
CA TYR A 54 -10.00 18.83 -5.20
C TYR A 54 -9.90 19.99 -6.18
N LEU A 55 -9.60 19.74 -7.46
CA LEU A 55 -9.25 20.83 -8.40
C LEU A 55 -10.23 21.00 -9.55
N LYS A 56 -10.88 19.94 -10.02
CA LYS A 56 -11.81 20.02 -11.15
C LYS A 56 -13.16 20.63 -10.75
N GLY A 57 -13.78 21.31 -11.72
CA GLY A 57 -15.11 21.88 -11.56
C GLY A 57 -15.11 23.21 -10.81
N LYS A 58 -16.30 23.60 -10.32
CA LYS A 58 -16.50 24.80 -9.50
C LYS A 58 -16.01 24.58 -8.08
N VAL A 59 -14.77 24.97 -7.80
CA VAL A 59 -14.13 24.79 -6.49
C VAL A 59 -14.16 26.06 -5.65
N VAL A 60 -14.40 27.21 -6.27
CA VAL A 60 -14.55 28.52 -5.62
C VAL A 60 -16.03 28.92 -5.58
N THR A 61 -16.50 29.40 -4.43
CA THR A 61 -17.84 29.97 -4.25
C THR A 61 -17.76 31.19 -3.34
N SER A 62 -18.77 32.07 -3.37
CA SER A 62 -18.81 33.26 -2.52
C SER A 62 -18.70 32.91 -1.03
N GLU A 63 -19.34 31.82 -0.60
CA GLU A 63 -19.31 31.35 0.79
C GLU A 63 -17.90 30.91 1.20
N LYS A 64 -17.21 30.17 0.34
CA LYS A 64 -15.82 29.74 0.59
C LYS A 64 -14.85 30.91 0.65
N ILE A 65 -15.05 31.93 -0.19
CA ILE A 65 -14.22 33.15 -0.18
C ILE A 65 -14.42 33.89 1.14
N GLN A 66 -15.67 34.05 1.57
CA GLN A 66 -16.02 34.74 2.80
C GLN A 66 -15.48 33.98 4.03
N GLU A 67 -15.69 32.67 4.10
CA GLU A 67 -15.14 31.82 5.17
C GLU A 67 -13.61 31.90 5.21
N ALA A 68 -12.93 31.80 4.05
CA ALA A 68 -11.49 31.92 3.99
C ALA A 68 -10.99 33.29 4.47
N LYS A 69 -11.68 34.38 4.09
CA LYS A 69 -11.35 35.73 4.54
C LYS A 69 -11.46 35.86 6.06
N GLU A 70 -12.53 35.36 6.66
CA GLU A 70 -12.74 35.39 8.11
C GLU A 70 -11.67 34.59 8.84
N VAL A 71 -11.42 33.35 8.40
CA VAL A 71 -10.38 32.48 8.99
C VAL A 71 -9.00 33.11 8.87
N TYR A 72 -8.64 33.65 7.70
CA TYR A 72 -7.31 34.24 7.50
C TYR A 72 -7.14 35.57 8.23
N ARG A 73 -8.18 36.39 8.33
CA ARG A 73 -8.16 37.61 9.14
C ARG A 73 -7.80 37.28 10.58
N GLU A 74 -8.48 36.31 11.18
CA GLU A 74 -8.18 35.88 12.56
C GLU A 74 -6.82 35.19 12.67
N HIS A 75 -6.44 34.36 11.69
CA HIS A 75 -5.18 33.64 11.73
C HIS A 75 -3.95 34.55 11.63
N PHE A 76 -4.02 35.60 10.79
CA PHE A 76 -2.92 36.55 10.59
C PHE A 76 -3.02 37.80 11.44
N GLN A 77 -4.18 38.05 12.06
CA GLN A 77 -4.51 39.31 12.71
C GLN A 77 -4.34 40.51 11.74
N ASP A 78 -4.57 40.28 10.44
CA ASP A 78 -4.40 41.24 9.35
C ASP A 78 -5.20 40.83 8.09
N ASP A 79 -5.56 41.80 7.25
CA ASP A 79 -6.35 41.63 6.02
C ASP A 79 -5.45 41.28 4.82
N VAL A 80 -4.71 40.18 4.93
CA VAL A 80 -3.70 39.79 3.92
C VAL A 80 -4.25 38.94 2.79
N PHE A 81 -5.42 38.32 2.94
CA PHE A 81 -6.01 37.38 1.98
C PHE A 81 -6.31 38.03 0.62
N ASN A 82 -5.99 37.34 -0.48
CA ASN A 82 -6.25 37.81 -1.85
C ASN A 82 -7.72 37.63 -2.28
N GLU A 83 -8.65 38.25 -1.55
CA GLU A 83 -10.09 38.18 -1.82
C GLU A 83 -10.40 38.61 -3.27
N LYS A 84 -9.75 39.66 -3.78
CA LYS A 84 -9.94 40.14 -5.16
C LYS A 84 -9.57 39.08 -6.19
N GLY A 85 -8.42 38.43 -6.04
CA GLY A 85 -7.99 37.36 -6.96
C GLY A 85 -8.92 36.14 -6.93
N TRP A 86 -9.48 35.79 -5.76
CA TRP A 86 -10.44 34.70 -5.66
C TRP A 86 -11.81 35.06 -6.25
N ASN A 87 -12.32 36.28 -6.03
CA ASN A 87 -13.55 36.75 -6.67
C ASN A 87 -13.39 36.82 -8.20
N TYR A 88 -12.22 37.23 -8.71
CA TYR A 88 -11.95 37.20 -10.14
C TYR A 88 -12.11 35.80 -10.74
N ILE A 89 -11.59 34.77 -10.08
CA ILE A 89 -11.75 33.37 -10.53
C ILE A 89 -13.23 32.96 -10.51
N LEU A 90 -13.96 33.35 -9.45
CA LEU A 90 -15.38 33.07 -9.34
C LEU A 90 -16.19 33.72 -10.48
N GLU A 91 -15.98 35.00 -10.74
CA GLU A 91 -16.73 35.77 -11.72
C GLU A 91 -16.37 35.41 -13.16
N LYS A 92 -15.07 35.28 -13.47
CA LYS A 92 -14.60 35.05 -14.86
C LYS A 92 -14.69 33.59 -15.29
N TYR A 93 -14.46 32.65 -14.38
CA TYR A 93 -14.35 31.22 -14.69
C TYR A 93 -15.42 30.36 -13.99
N ASP A 94 -16.49 30.98 -13.47
CA ASP A 94 -17.51 30.29 -12.66
C ASP A 94 -16.87 29.43 -11.55
N GLY A 95 -15.81 29.94 -10.94
CA GLY A 95 -15.06 29.27 -9.87
C GLY A 95 -14.23 28.06 -10.30
N HIS A 96 -14.00 27.87 -11.60
CA HIS A 96 -13.03 26.90 -12.13
C HIS A 96 -11.61 27.49 -12.10
N LEU A 97 -10.62 26.70 -11.70
CA LEU A 97 -9.24 27.17 -11.60
C LEU A 97 -8.61 27.34 -13.00
N PRO A 98 -8.12 28.53 -13.39
CA PRO A 98 -7.42 28.74 -14.66
C PRO A 98 -5.96 28.27 -14.57
N ILE A 99 -5.78 26.95 -14.47
CA ILE A 99 -4.48 26.27 -14.42
C ILE A 99 -4.39 25.17 -15.48
N GLU A 100 -3.21 24.97 -16.03
CA GLU A 100 -2.88 23.84 -16.87
C GLU A 100 -1.91 22.93 -16.12
N ILE A 101 -2.20 21.62 -16.10
CA ILE A 101 -1.34 20.59 -15.53
C ILE A 101 -0.98 19.59 -16.62
N LYS A 102 0.31 19.46 -16.93
CA LYS A 102 0.84 18.46 -17.87
C LYS A 102 1.58 17.40 -17.06
N ALA A 103 1.26 16.12 -17.26
CA ALA A 103 1.84 15.04 -16.48
C ALA A 103 2.24 13.85 -17.35
N VAL A 104 3.25 13.09 -16.90
CA VAL A 104 3.51 11.76 -17.44
C VAL A 104 2.30 10.84 -17.15
N PRO A 105 2.03 9.81 -17.97
CA PRO A 105 0.92 8.90 -17.71
C PRO A 105 1.08 8.20 -16.36
N GLU A 106 0.00 8.09 -15.58
CA GLU A 106 0.02 7.30 -14.35
C GLU A 106 0.32 5.82 -14.64
N GLY A 107 1.06 5.17 -13.74
CA GLY A 107 1.64 3.85 -13.92
C GLY A 107 3.05 3.86 -14.54
N SER A 108 3.49 5.00 -15.08
CA SER A 108 4.86 5.12 -15.63
C SER A 108 5.92 4.96 -14.54
N VAL A 109 7.00 4.26 -14.88
CA VAL A 109 8.18 4.05 -14.02
C VAL A 109 9.30 4.97 -14.49
N ILE A 110 9.56 6.04 -13.75
CA ILE A 110 10.44 7.13 -14.16
C ILE A 110 11.67 7.19 -13.24
N PRO A 111 12.90 7.35 -13.75
CA PRO A 111 14.08 7.58 -12.93
C PRO A 111 13.95 8.86 -12.09
N ARG A 112 14.53 8.88 -10.88
CA ARG A 112 14.62 10.11 -10.08
C ARG A 112 15.32 11.24 -10.84
N GLY A 113 15.05 12.47 -10.45
CA GLY A 113 15.61 13.66 -11.12
C GLY A 113 14.91 14.05 -12.42
N ASN A 114 13.77 13.41 -12.74
CA ASN A 114 12.96 13.76 -13.90
C ASN A 114 11.64 14.41 -13.49
N VAL A 115 11.16 15.32 -14.34
CA VAL A 115 9.85 15.94 -14.18
C VAL A 115 8.74 14.91 -14.33
N LEU A 116 7.81 14.89 -13.37
CA LEU A 116 6.63 14.02 -13.40
C LEU A 116 5.39 14.79 -13.85
N PHE A 117 5.24 16.03 -13.39
CA PHE A 117 4.24 16.95 -13.88
C PHE A 117 4.67 18.40 -13.73
N THR A 118 4.00 19.27 -14.48
CA THR A 118 4.21 20.72 -14.48
C THR A 118 2.86 21.41 -14.27
N VAL A 119 2.90 22.63 -13.74
CA VAL A 119 1.73 23.44 -13.41
C VAL A 119 2.00 24.88 -13.86
N GLU A 120 1.05 25.48 -14.55
CA GLU A 120 1.10 26.88 -14.96
C GLU A 120 -0.29 27.53 -14.90
N SER A 121 -0.33 28.83 -14.58
CA SER A 121 -1.55 29.64 -14.70
C SER A 121 -1.85 29.90 -16.17
N THR A 122 -3.11 29.75 -16.58
CA THR A 122 -3.56 30.04 -17.96
C THR A 122 -4.06 31.47 -18.14
N ASP A 123 -4.15 32.24 -17.04
CA ASP A 123 -4.56 33.64 -17.02
C ASP A 123 -3.49 34.49 -16.30
N PRO A 124 -3.03 35.62 -16.88
CA PRO A 124 -2.11 36.54 -16.24
C PRO A 124 -2.51 37.04 -14.85
N GLU A 125 -3.80 37.25 -14.58
CA GLU A 125 -4.29 37.71 -13.27
C GLU A 125 -4.19 36.62 -12.18
N CYS A 126 -3.93 35.38 -12.59
CA CYS A 126 -3.86 34.20 -11.73
C CYS A 126 -2.44 33.67 -11.56
N TYR A 127 -1.40 34.47 -11.82
CA TYR A 127 0.01 34.06 -11.66
C TYR A 127 0.32 33.44 -10.28
N TRP A 128 -0.32 33.93 -9.23
CA TRP A 128 -0.14 33.47 -7.85
C TRP A 128 -0.73 32.08 -7.58
N LEU A 129 -1.65 31.61 -8.44
CA LEU A 129 -2.38 30.37 -8.25
C LEU A 129 -1.51 29.12 -8.47
N THR A 130 -0.50 29.18 -9.34
CA THR A 130 0.39 28.05 -9.66
C THR A 130 0.99 27.42 -8.41
N ASN A 131 1.52 28.23 -7.49
CA ASN A 131 2.10 27.75 -6.24
C ASN A 131 1.10 27.68 -5.10
N TRP A 132 -0.09 28.29 -5.21
CA TRP A 132 -1.16 28.08 -4.24
C TRP A 132 -1.54 26.59 -4.15
N VAL A 133 -1.69 25.94 -5.31
CA VAL A 133 -2.05 24.52 -5.41
C VAL A 133 -0.89 23.57 -5.10
N GLU A 134 0.33 24.08 -4.85
CA GLU A 134 1.50 23.27 -4.49
C GLU A 134 1.21 22.35 -3.32
N THR A 135 0.61 22.88 -2.24
CA THR A 135 0.41 22.08 -1.00
C THR A 135 -0.44 20.84 -1.26
N ILE A 136 -1.51 20.96 -2.05
CA ILE A 136 -2.42 19.84 -2.34
C ILE A 136 -1.83 18.91 -3.39
N LEU A 137 -1.17 19.45 -4.44
CA LEU A 137 -0.56 18.64 -5.49
C LEU A 137 0.63 17.83 -4.97
N VAL A 138 1.48 18.42 -4.11
CA VAL A 138 2.66 17.74 -3.55
C VAL A 138 2.27 16.52 -2.73
N GLN A 139 1.07 16.45 -2.15
CA GLN A 139 0.58 15.25 -1.43
C GLN A 139 0.57 13.98 -2.30
N VAL A 140 0.67 14.11 -3.64
CA VAL A 140 0.93 12.98 -4.55
C VAL A 140 2.21 12.19 -4.21
N TRP A 141 3.12 12.77 -3.43
CA TRP A 141 4.28 12.04 -2.88
C TRP A 141 3.85 10.75 -2.16
N TYR A 142 2.71 10.74 -1.48
CA TYR A 142 2.24 9.58 -0.71
C TYR A 142 1.90 8.39 -1.62
N PRO A 143 0.95 8.49 -2.58
CA PRO A 143 0.67 7.39 -3.50
C PRO A 143 1.87 6.99 -4.36
N ILE A 144 2.72 7.94 -4.81
CA ILE A 144 3.97 7.64 -5.51
C ILE A 144 4.87 6.74 -4.65
N THR A 145 5.07 7.11 -3.39
CA THR A 145 5.95 6.38 -2.47
C THR A 145 5.42 4.99 -2.18
N VAL A 146 4.11 4.85 -1.91
CA VAL A 146 3.49 3.54 -1.63
C VAL A 146 3.57 2.64 -2.86
N ALA A 147 3.19 3.13 -4.05
CA ALA A 147 3.25 2.35 -5.29
C ALA A 147 4.70 1.95 -5.62
N THR A 148 5.67 2.86 -5.43
CA THR A 148 7.09 2.59 -5.67
C THR A 148 7.63 1.54 -4.68
N ASN A 149 7.40 1.72 -3.38
CA ASN A 149 7.87 0.79 -2.36
C ASN A 149 7.23 -0.59 -2.50
N SER A 150 5.93 -0.66 -2.77
CA SER A 150 5.24 -1.90 -3.10
C SER A 150 5.85 -2.58 -4.34
N ARG A 151 6.19 -1.81 -5.38
CA ARG A 151 6.86 -2.35 -6.57
C ARG A 151 8.26 -2.88 -6.30
N GLU A 152 9.08 -2.19 -5.50
CA GLU A 152 10.42 -2.69 -5.14
C GLU A 152 10.34 -3.98 -4.32
N GLN A 153 9.35 -4.10 -3.43
CA GLN A 153 9.04 -5.37 -2.75
C GLN A 153 8.61 -6.46 -3.74
N LYS A 154 7.81 -6.12 -4.76
CA LYS A 154 7.44 -7.05 -5.84
C LYS A 154 8.65 -7.56 -6.62
N LYS A 155 9.66 -6.72 -6.88
CA LYS A 155 10.91 -7.14 -7.54
C LYS A 155 11.68 -8.16 -6.70
N ILE A 156 11.78 -7.93 -5.39
CA ILE A 156 12.42 -8.86 -4.45
C ILE A 156 11.69 -10.20 -4.53
N LEU A 157 10.37 -10.21 -4.32
CA LEU A 157 9.54 -11.41 -4.38
C LEU A 157 9.67 -12.14 -5.73
N ALA A 158 9.63 -11.41 -6.85
CA ALA A 158 9.76 -11.97 -8.19
C ALA A 158 11.11 -12.67 -8.39
N LYS A 159 12.21 -12.05 -7.93
CA LYS A 159 13.55 -12.64 -8.01
C LYS A 159 13.60 -13.98 -7.29
N TYR A 160 13.23 -14.01 -6.01
CA TYR A 160 13.30 -15.23 -5.21
C TYR A 160 12.32 -16.29 -5.68
N LEU A 161 11.11 -15.91 -6.10
CA LEU A 161 10.13 -16.86 -6.62
C LEU A 161 10.61 -17.50 -7.93
N LEU A 162 11.21 -16.73 -8.84
CA LEU A 162 11.76 -17.26 -10.08
C LEU A 162 12.95 -18.21 -9.82
N GLU A 163 13.83 -17.84 -8.89
CA GLU A 163 15.01 -18.64 -8.51
C GLU A 163 14.61 -19.99 -7.89
N THR A 164 13.60 -19.97 -7.01
CA THR A 164 13.19 -21.15 -6.21
C THR A 164 12.11 -21.99 -6.87
N SER A 165 11.34 -21.45 -7.83
CA SER A 165 10.21 -22.15 -8.46
C SER A 165 10.27 -22.23 -9.99
N GLY A 166 11.14 -21.43 -10.61
CA GLY A 166 11.24 -21.33 -12.07
C GLY A 166 10.09 -20.56 -12.75
N ASN A 167 9.13 -20.00 -12.00
CA ASN A 167 8.02 -19.22 -12.55
C ASN A 167 7.60 -18.07 -11.60
N LEU A 168 6.61 -17.28 -12.01
CA LEU A 168 6.07 -16.15 -11.24
C LEU A 168 4.60 -16.36 -10.84
N ASN A 169 4.13 -17.61 -10.82
CA ASN A 169 2.72 -17.90 -10.56
C ASN A 169 2.30 -17.39 -9.18
N LYS A 170 1.15 -16.70 -9.14
CA LYS A 170 0.57 -16.10 -7.93
C LYS A 170 1.41 -14.99 -7.31
N LEU A 171 2.43 -14.45 -7.99
CA LEU A 171 3.23 -13.31 -7.51
C LEU A 171 2.34 -12.12 -7.08
N GLU A 172 1.25 -11.89 -7.81
CA GLU A 172 0.29 -10.83 -7.53
C GLU A 172 -0.43 -10.96 -6.17
N TYR A 173 -0.37 -12.11 -5.51
CA TYR A 173 -0.94 -12.36 -4.18
C TYR A 173 0.12 -12.58 -3.10
N LYS A 174 1.41 -12.35 -3.40
CA LYS A 174 2.51 -12.61 -2.45
C LYS A 174 2.76 -11.50 -1.43
N LEU A 175 2.18 -10.31 -1.64
CA LEU A 175 2.21 -9.23 -0.66
C LEU A 175 0.79 -8.68 -0.43
N HIS A 176 0.21 -9.02 0.72
CA HIS A 176 -1.14 -8.62 1.09
C HIS A 176 -1.12 -7.36 1.96
N ASP A 177 -2.02 -6.43 1.70
CA ASP A 177 -2.10 -5.16 2.45
C ASP A 177 -3.01 -5.29 3.68
N PHE A 178 -2.43 -5.21 4.89
CA PHE A 178 -3.13 -5.13 6.18
C PHE A 178 -2.95 -3.74 6.83
N GLY A 179 -2.66 -2.72 6.03
CA GLY A 179 -2.33 -1.40 6.51
C GLY A 179 -3.52 -0.59 7.05
N TYR A 180 -4.76 -1.04 6.87
CA TYR A 180 -5.95 -0.22 7.15
C TYR A 180 -5.94 0.42 8.55
N ARG A 181 -5.73 -0.38 9.61
CA ARG A 181 -5.70 0.14 10.99
C ARG A 181 -4.43 0.92 11.34
N GLY A 182 -3.37 0.80 10.53
CA GLY A 182 -2.04 1.34 10.80
C GLY A 182 -1.73 2.67 10.13
N VAL A 183 -2.65 3.20 9.31
CA VAL A 183 -2.49 4.49 8.65
C VAL A 183 -3.18 5.62 9.42
N SER A 184 -2.80 6.86 9.11
CA SER A 184 -3.20 8.06 9.88
C SER A 184 -4.64 8.54 9.65
N SER A 185 -5.32 8.07 8.60
CA SER A 185 -6.72 8.45 8.32
C SER A 185 -7.41 7.48 7.36
N GLN A 186 -8.74 7.57 7.28
CA GLN A 186 -9.55 6.82 6.29
C GLN A 186 -9.20 7.18 4.85
N GLU A 187 -8.93 8.45 4.57
CA GLU A 187 -8.52 8.90 3.23
C GLU A 187 -7.13 8.36 2.88
N THR A 188 -6.20 8.39 3.83
CA THR A 188 -4.88 7.79 3.69
C THR A 188 -4.99 6.29 3.40
N ALA A 189 -5.89 5.57 4.08
CA ALA A 189 -6.14 4.14 3.82
C ALA A 189 -6.57 3.89 2.38
N GLY A 190 -7.54 4.67 1.87
CA GLY A 190 -8.00 4.55 0.49
C GLY A 190 -6.91 4.83 -0.53
N ILE A 191 -6.17 5.93 -0.36
CA ILE A 191 -5.10 6.31 -1.30
C ILE A 191 -3.97 5.28 -1.26
N GLY A 192 -3.52 4.88 -0.07
CA GLY A 192 -2.41 3.96 0.13
C GLY A 192 -2.72 2.57 -0.42
N ALA A 193 -3.88 2.01 -0.09
CA ALA A 193 -4.30 0.71 -0.61
C ALA A 193 -4.46 0.73 -2.13
N SER A 194 -5.00 1.81 -2.70
CA SER A 194 -5.09 1.95 -4.16
C SER A 194 -3.71 1.94 -4.83
N ALA A 195 -2.70 2.56 -4.19
CA ALA A 195 -1.33 2.59 -4.68
C ALA A 195 -0.63 1.22 -4.56
N HIS A 196 -0.93 0.44 -3.52
CA HIS A 196 -0.45 -0.95 -3.41
C HIS A 196 -1.04 -1.84 -4.51
N LEU A 197 -2.33 -1.67 -4.82
CA LEU A 197 -3.05 -2.43 -5.84
C LEU A 197 -2.57 -2.17 -7.29
N VAL A 198 -1.73 -1.15 -7.51
CA VAL A 198 -0.98 -1.00 -8.78
C VAL A 198 -0.07 -2.21 -9.02
N ASN A 199 0.43 -2.84 -7.95
CA ASN A 199 1.41 -3.92 -8.04
C ASN A 199 0.84 -5.29 -7.67
N PHE A 200 -0.12 -5.37 -6.75
CA PHE A 200 -0.66 -6.62 -6.22
C PHE A 200 -2.19 -6.65 -6.27
N LYS A 201 -2.76 -7.82 -5.99
CA LYS A 201 -4.21 -8.04 -5.97
C LYS A 201 -4.76 -8.41 -4.59
N GLY A 202 -3.92 -8.52 -3.56
CA GLY A 202 -4.34 -8.85 -2.19
C GLY A 202 -4.43 -7.61 -1.28
N THR A 203 -5.60 -7.35 -0.70
CA THR A 203 -5.79 -6.27 0.30
C THR A 203 -6.96 -6.55 1.24
N ASP A 204 -6.78 -6.21 2.52
CA ASP A 204 -7.85 -6.09 3.53
C ASP A 204 -8.24 -4.63 3.78
N THR A 205 -7.54 -3.69 3.14
CA THR A 205 -7.83 -2.26 3.21
C THR A 205 -8.91 -1.89 2.18
N VAL A 206 -10.16 -2.23 2.51
CA VAL A 206 -11.34 -2.09 1.64
C VAL A 206 -11.50 -0.67 1.06
N ALA A 207 -11.07 0.37 1.78
CA ALA A 207 -11.10 1.76 1.30
C ALA A 207 -10.43 1.95 -0.08
N GLY A 208 -9.38 1.18 -0.40
CA GLY A 208 -8.67 1.26 -1.68
C GLY A 208 -9.55 0.90 -2.87
N ILE A 209 -10.45 -0.07 -2.71
CA ILE A 209 -11.41 -0.49 -3.75
C ILE A 209 -12.34 0.67 -4.11
N GLY A 210 -12.84 1.39 -3.11
CA GLY A 210 -13.71 2.55 -3.29
C GLY A 210 -13.02 3.69 -4.03
N VAL A 211 -11.75 3.97 -3.70
CA VAL A 211 -10.94 4.98 -4.42
C VAL A 211 -10.75 4.59 -5.88
N ILE A 212 -10.32 3.37 -6.17
CA ILE A 212 -10.11 2.93 -7.55
C ILE A 212 -11.39 3.00 -8.36
N LYS A 213 -12.50 2.47 -7.84
CA LYS A 213 -13.79 2.44 -8.56
C LYS A 213 -14.29 3.84 -8.90
N LYS A 214 -14.10 4.81 -8.00
CA LYS A 214 -14.59 6.19 -8.19
C LYS A 214 -13.70 7.05 -9.08
N TYR A 215 -12.37 6.89 -8.98
CA TYR A 215 -11.42 7.84 -9.58
C TYR A 215 -10.62 7.27 -10.74
N TYR A 216 -10.59 5.96 -10.95
CA TYR A 216 -9.80 5.30 -12.00
C TYR A 216 -10.63 4.34 -12.85
N GLY A 217 -11.24 3.34 -12.22
CA GLY A 217 -11.99 2.27 -12.86
C GLY A 217 -11.15 1.03 -13.16
N THR A 218 -11.83 -0.12 -13.20
CA THR A 218 -11.28 -1.41 -13.63
C THR A 218 -12.26 -2.09 -14.57
N LYS A 219 -11.77 -2.91 -15.49
CA LYS A 219 -12.63 -3.80 -16.28
C LYS A 219 -13.31 -4.84 -15.39
N ASP A 220 -12.55 -5.41 -14.45
CA ASP A 220 -13.06 -6.36 -13.48
C ASP A 220 -13.91 -5.63 -12.40
N PRO A 221 -14.87 -6.31 -11.75
CA PRO A 221 -15.75 -5.68 -10.76
C PRO A 221 -15.01 -5.03 -9.57
N VAL A 222 -13.85 -5.60 -9.19
CA VAL A 222 -13.00 -5.10 -8.11
C VAL A 222 -11.51 -5.25 -8.48
N PRO A 223 -10.64 -4.33 -8.00
CA PRO A 223 -9.19 -4.36 -8.25
C PRO A 223 -8.42 -5.27 -7.30
N GLY A 224 -9.02 -5.66 -6.16
CA GLY A 224 -8.35 -6.40 -5.10
C GLY A 224 -9.28 -7.41 -4.43
N PHE A 225 -8.67 -8.45 -3.87
CA PHE A 225 -9.32 -9.61 -3.30
C PHE A 225 -8.77 -9.92 -1.91
N SER A 226 -9.57 -10.64 -1.13
CA SER A 226 -9.17 -11.21 0.15
C SER A 226 -9.77 -12.61 0.33
N VAL A 227 -9.41 -13.26 1.42
CA VAL A 227 -9.89 -14.58 1.84
C VAL A 227 -10.34 -14.49 3.30
N PRO A 228 -11.25 -15.38 3.76
CA PRO A 228 -11.57 -15.46 5.17
C PRO A 228 -10.31 -15.63 6.03
N ALA A 229 -10.23 -14.84 7.10
CA ALA A 229 -9.10 -14.85 8.00
C ALA A 229 -9.55 -14.69 9.46
N ALA A 230 -8.90 -15.40 10.37
CA ALA A 230 -9.06 -15.24 11.79
C ALA A 230 -8.22 -14.06 12.31
N GLU A 231 -8.65 -13.51 13.45
CA GLU A 231 -7.83 -12.65 14.31
C GLU A 231 -7.83 -13.17 15.75
N HIS A 232 -6.93 -12.65 16.61
CA HIS A 232 -6.74 -13.19 17.95
C HIS A 232 -8.04 -13.23 18.76
N SER A 233 -8.95 -12.26 18.59
CA SER A 233 -10.25 -12.25 19.29
C SER A 233 -11.09 -13.50 18.98
N THR A 234 -11.16 -13.90 17.71
CA THR A 234 -11.95 -15.06 17.26
C THR A 234 -11.38 -16.40 17.72
N ILE A 235 -10.09 -16.46 18.07
CA ILE A 235 -9.44 -17.64 18.65
C ILE A 235 -9.61 -17.62 20.18
N THR A 236 -9.17 -16.54 20.81
CA THR A 236 -9.11 -16.43 22.27
C THR A 236 -10.48 -16.38 22.94
N ALA A 237 -11.55 -16.02 22.22
CA ALA A 237 -12.92 -16.08 22.72
C ALA A 237 -13.39 -17.48 23.12
N TRP A 238 -12.75 -18.54 22.59
CA TRP A 238 -13.03 -19.93 22.97
C TRP A 238 -12.37 -20.31 24.30
N GLY A 239 -11.41 -19.51 24.78
CA GLY A 239 -10.56 -19.84 25.91
C GLY A 239 -9.37 -20.71 25.50
N LYS A 240 -8.30 -20.64 26.30
CA LYS A 240 -7.01 -21.26 25.97
C LYS A 240 -7.10 -22.77 25.76
N ASP A 241 -7.87 -23.46 26.59
CA ASP A 241 -8.02 -24.91 26.54
C ASP A 241 -8.85 -25.38 25.33
N HIS A 242 -9.44 -24.45 24.57
CA HIS A 242 -10.28 -24.70 23.39
C HIS A 242 -9.72 -24.07 22.10
N GLU A 243 -8.41 -23.77 22.04
CA GLU A 243 -7.77 -23.27 20.80
C GLU A 243 -7.98 -24.24 19.63
N ARG A 244 -7.86 -25.56 19.88
CA ARG A 244 -8.17 -26.62 18.92
C ARG A 244 -9.60 -26.51 18.37
N ASP A 245 -10.58 -26.26 19.25
CA ASP A 245 -11.99 -26.23 18.87
C ASP A 245 -12.29 -24.99 18.02
N ALA A 246 -11.66 -23.85 18.33
CA ALA A 246 -11.72 -22.65 17.50
C ALA A 246 -11.18 -22.90 16.08
N PHE A 247 -10.02 -23.55 15.99
CA PHE A 247 -9.38 -23.91 14.73
C PHE A 247 -10.25 -24.86 13.89
N GLU A 248 -10.77 -25.92 14.51
CA GLU A 248 -11.67 -26.87 13.86
C GLU A 248 -12.94 -26.19 13.37
N HIS A 249 -13.56 -25.35 14.20
CA HIS A 249 -14.77 -24.62 13.86
C HIS A 249 -14.56 -23.75 12.61
N ILE A 250 -13.53 -22.90 12.60
CA ILE A 250 -13.24 -22.00 11.47
C ILE A 250 -12.98 -22.78 10.18
N MET A 251 -12.20 -23.87 10.26
CA MET A 251 -11.90 -24.73 9.12
C MET A 251 -13.16 -25.37 8.50
N ARG A 252 -14.15 -25.70 9.34
CA ARG A 252 -15.44 -26.25 8.90
C ARG A 252 -16.40 -25.17 8.35
N GLN A 253 -16.32 -23.94 8.83
CA GLN A 253 -17.10 -22.82 8.27
C GLN A 253 -16.60 -22.40 6.87
N PHE A 254 -15.29 -22.55 6.61
CA PHE A 254 -14.68 -22.20 5.33
C PHE A 254 -14.00 -23.41 4.65
N PRO A 255 -14.78 -24.44 4.23
CA PRO A 255 -14.22 -25.70 3.73
C PRO A 255 -13.65 -25.58 2.30
N ASN A 256 -14.22 -24.69 1.48
CA ASN A 256 -14.01 -24.65 0.03
C ASN A 256 -13.27 -23.40 -0.47
N VAL A 257 -12.72 -22.60 0.45
CA VAL A 257 -11.94 -21.39 0.13
C VAL A 257 -10.64 -21.40 0.93
N PRO A 258 -9.58 -20.69 0.48
CA PRO A 258 -8.41 -20.49 1.33
C PRO A 258 -8.83 -19.83 2.64
N VAL A 259 -8.24 -20.23 3.75
CA VAL A 259 -8.54 -19.65 5.06
C VAL A 259 -7.25 -19.39 5.84
N SER A 260 -7.06 -18.16 6.30
CA SER A 260 -5.90 -17.76 7.09
C SER A 260 -6.22 -17.83 8.58
N ILE A 261 -5.47 -18.60 9.37
CA ILE A 261 -5.74 -18.76 10.81
C ILE A 261 -4.51 -18.35 11.61
N VAL A 262 -4.68 -17.30 12.42
CA VAL A 262 -3.66 -16.87 13.38
C VAL A 262 -3.43 -17.96 14.41
N SER A 263 -2.19 -18.42 14.50
CA SER A 263 -1.84 -19.64 15.24
C SER A 263 -0.89 -19.37 16.39
N ASP A 264 -0.68 -18.11 16.78
CA ASP A 264 0.25 -17.71 17.85
C ASP A 264 -0.45 -17.07 19.05
N SER A 265 -1.75 -17.33 19.24
CA SER A 265 -2.52 -16.79 20.37
C SER A 265 -1.93 -17.21 21.72
N TYR A 266 -1.34 -18.41 21.79
CA TYR A 266 -0.67 -18.92 22.98
C TYR A 266 0.74 -19.45 22.69
N ASP A 267 0.91 -20.36 21.72
CA ASP A 267 2.20 -20.91 21.29
C ASP A 267 2.13 -21.40 19.84
N ILE A 268 2.82 -20.69 18.94
CA ILE A 268 2.85 -21.00 17.50
C ILE A 268 3.44 -22.37 17.18
N TYR A 269 4.43 -22.83 17.96
CA TYR A 269 5.09 -24.10 17.70
C TYR A 269 4.20 -25.27 18.13
N ASN A 270 3.55 -25.16 19.29
CA ASN A 270 2.55 -26.13 19.73
C ASN A 270 1.36 -26.19 18.76
N ALA A 271 0.84 -25.03 18.34
CA ALA A 271 -0.26 -24.97 17.38
C ALA A 271 0.10 -25.67 16.05
N CYS A 272 1.31 -25.44 15.52
CA CYS A 272 1.76 -26.10 14.30
C CYS A 272 2.02 -27.61 14.49
N GLU A 273 2.68 -28.01 15.58
CA GLU A 273 3.12 -29.38 15.78
C GLU A 273 1.97 -30.28 16.26
N LYS A 274 1.25 -29.87 17.29
CA LYS A 274 0.27 -30.71 18.00
C LYS A 274 -1.14 -30.50 17.46
N ILE A 275 -1.58 -29.26 17.30
CA ILE A 275 -2.96 -29.02 16.88
C ILE A 275 -3.11 -29.26 15.37
N TRP A 276 -2.37 -28.54 14.54
CA TRP A 276 -2.41 -28.72 13.09
C TRP A 276 -1.76 -30.03 12.64
N GLY A 277 -0.59 -30.35 13.18
CA GLY A 277 0.21 -31.49 12.77
C GLY A 277 -0.23 -32.85 13.33
N GLU A 278 -1.10 -32.89 14.34
CA GLU A 278 -1.63 -34.14 14.92
C GLU A 278 -3.17 -34.10 14.97
N ASP A 279 -3.77 -33.29 15.85
CA ASP A 279 -5.20 -33.34 16.17
C ASP A 279 -6.15 -33.03 14.99
N LEU A 280 -5.77 -32.05 14.16
CA LEU A 280 -6.56 -31.57 13.02
C LEU A 280 -5.92 -31.92 11.67
N ARG A 281 -4.90 -32.78 11.67
CA ARG A 281 -4.13 -33.11 10.47
C ARG A 281 -5.00 -33.67 9.35
N SER A 282 -5.89 -34.62 9.67
CA SER A 282 -6.79 -35.25 8.70
C SER A 282 -7.73 -34.23 8.04
N LEU A 283 -8.20 -33.24 8.81
CA LEU A 283 -9.02 -32.15 8.29
C LEU A 283 -8.25 -31.29 7.28
N ILE A 284 -6.96 -31.02 7.53
CA ILE A 284 -6.10 -30.27 6.59
C ILE A 284 -5.82 -31.08 5.33
N GLU A 285 -5.45 -32.35 5.45
CA GLU A 285 -5.13 -33.23 4.31
C GLU A 285 -6.33 -33.47 3.38
N SER A 286 -7.54 -33.38 3.91
CA SER A 286 -8.78 -33.49 3.13
C SER A 286 -9.11 -32.27 2.26
N ARG A 287 -8.36 -31.16 2.40
CA ARG A 287 -8.67 -29.90 1.69
C ARG A 287 -8.16 -29.90 0.27
N SER A 288 -8.86 -29.15 -0.58
CA SER A 288 -8.42 -28.88 -1.95
C SER A 288 -7.18 -27.98 -1.98
N ALA A 289 -6.35 -28.15 -3.01
CA ALA A 289 -5.24 -27.25 -3.37
C ALA A 289 -5.69 -25.80 -3.62
N ASP A 290 -6.97 -25.59 -3.99
CA ASP A 290 -7.57 -24.28 -4.20
C ASP A 290 -8.15 -23.66 -2.92
N ALA A 291 -8.24 -24.45 -1.85
CA ALA A 291 -8.78 -24.05 -0.56
C ALA A 291 -7.80 -24.33 0.60
N PRO A 292 -6.51 -23.95 0.52
CA PRO A 292 -5.54 -24.32 1.54
C PRO A 292 -5.82 -23.67 2.89
N LEU A 293 -5.41 -24.34 3.96
CA LEU A 293 -5.12 -23.67 5.23
C LEU A 293 -3.89 -22.78 5.04
N VAL A 294 -3.96 -21.54 5.49
CA VAL A 294 -2.83 -20.62 5.55
C VAL A 294 -2.52 -20.33 7.03
N VAL A 295 -1.48 -20.97 7.56
CA VAL A 295 -1.04 -20.79 8.95
C VAL A 295 -0.41 -19.40 9.09
N ARG A 296 -0.85 -18.62 10.09
CA ARG A 296 -0.36 -17.25 10.31
C ARG A 296 0.33 -17.09 11.68
N PRO A 297 1.67 -17.10 11.73
CA PRO A 297 2.42 -16.45 12.83
C PRO A 297 2.24 -14.92 12.78
N ASP A 298 2.15 -14.27 13.95
CA ASP A 298 1.95 -12.82 14.06
C ASP A 298 2.76 -12.18 15.21
N SER A 299 3.82 -12.86 15.68
CA SER A 299 4.73 -12.38 16.73
C SER A 299 6.11 -13.05 16.64
N GLY A 300 7.09 -12.48 17.34
CA GLY A 300 8.47 -12.99 17.40
C GLY A 300 9.39 -12.41 16.31
N ASN A 301 10.60 -12.95 16.20
CA ASN A 301 11.49 -12.58 15.08
C ASN A 301 10.90 -13.16 13.78
N PRO A 302 10.61 -12.32 12.75
CA PRO A 302 9.94 -12.81 11.54
C PRO A 302 10.70 -13.91 10.81
N LEU A 303 12.03 -13.84 10.78
CA LEU A 303 12.84 -14.83 10.08
C LEU A 303 12.87 -16.16 10.84
N ASP A 304 13.23 -16.12 12.12
CA ASP A 304 13.40 -17.32 12.93
C ASP A 304 12.08 -18.08 13.09
N THR A 305 11.00 -17.35 13.35
CA THR A 305 9.66 -17.90 13.53
C THR A 305 9.20 -18.62 12.27
N VAL A 306 9.37 -17.99 11.11
CA VAL A 306 8.95 -18.56 9.84
C VAL A 306 9.74 -19.82 9.48
N LEU A 307 11.06 -19.82 9.66
CA LEU A 307 11.88 -21.01 9.39
C LEU A 307 11.46 -22.17 10.29
N LYS A 308 11.27 -21.91 11.58
CA LYS A 308 10.88 -22.95 12.54
C LYS A 308 9.46 -23.47 12.29
N VAL A 309 8.51 -22.60 11.91
CA VAL A 309 7.17 -23.03 11.47
C VAL A 309 7.26 -23.91 10.23
N LEU A 310 8.03 -23.53 9.21
CA LEU A 310 8.21 -24.35 8.01
C LEU A 310 8.87 -25.71 8.33
N GLU A 311 9.85 -25.74 9.25
CA GLU A 311 10.49 -26.97 9.69
C GLU A 311 9.49 -27.91 10.37
N ILE A 312 8.71 -27.40 11.33
CA ILE A 312 7.68 -28.17 12.04
C ILE A 312 6.64 -28.71 11.06
N LEU A 313 6.11 -27.83 10.20
CA LEU A 313 5.11 -28.24 9.21
C LEU A 313 5.69 -29.25 8.21
N GLY A 314 6.94 -29.10 7.79
CA GLY A 314 7.60 -30.05 6.88
C GLY A 314 7.86 -31.43 7.51
N LYS A 315 7.96 -31.53 8.84
CA LYS A 315 8.01 -32.81 9.56
C LYS A 315 6.64 -33.50 9.65
N LYS A 316 5.55 -32.72 9.68
CA LYS A 316 4.17 -33.21 9.84
C LYS A 316 3.44 -33.45 8.51
N PHE A 317 3.70 -32.60 7.53
CA PHE A 317 3.15 -32.60 6.19
C PHE A 317 4.32 -32.73 5.21
N ILE A 318 4.56 -33.96 4.75
CA ILE A 318 5.76 -34.32 3.97
C ILE A 318 5.83 -33.43 2.71
N PRO A 319 6.86 -32.58 2.57
CA PRO A 319 7.02 -31.72 1.42
C PRO A 319 7.51 -32.51 0.21
N GLU A 320 7.18 -32.01 -0.97
CA GLU A 320 7.74 -32.47 -2.24
C GLU A 320 8.93 -31.58 -2.64
N GLU A 321 9.85 -32.13 -3.41
CA GLU A 321 10.91 -31.33 -4.03
C GLU A 321 10.47 -30.89 -5.43
N ASN A 322 10.54 -29.59 -5.70
CA ASN A 322 10.18 -29.06 -7.02
C ASN A 322 11.33 -29.24 -8.03
N SER A 323 11.09 -28.86 -9.29
CA SER A 323 12.09 -28.97 -10.37
C SER A 323 13.36 -28.11 -10.19
N LYS A 324 13.43 -27.29 -9.14
CA LYS A 324 14.57 -26.44 -8.79
C LYS A 324 15.33 -26.95 -7.55
N GLY A 325 14.92 -28.08 -6.97
CA GLY A 325 15.55 -28.65 -5.79
C GLY A 325 15.10 -28.03 -4.46
N TYR A 326 13.96 -27.35 -4.44
CA TYR A 326 13.42 -26.71 -3.24
C TYR A 326 12.22 -27.48 -2.68
N LYS A 327 12.16 -27.59 -1.35
CA LYS A 327 11.04 -28.19 -0.61
C LYS A 327 9.79 -27.33 -0.70
N VAL A 328 8.67 -27.97 -0.98
CA VAL A 328 7.34 -27.34 -1.13
C VAL A 328 6.35 -28.09 -0.25
N LEU A 329 5.69 -27.36 0.65
CA LEU A 329 4.60 -27.94 1.44
C LEU A 329 3.47 -28.45 0.54
N PRO A 330 2.76 -29.52 0.94
CA PRO A 330 1.60 -30.01 0.21
C PRO A 330 0.59 -28.90 -0.12
N PRO A 331 -0.11 -28.98 -1.27
CA PRO A 331 -0.83 -27.84 -1.84
C PRO A 331 -1.96 -27.28 -0.97
N TYR A 332 -2.47 -28.07 -0.04
CA TYR A 332 -3.54 -27.72 0.90
C TYR A 332 -3.06 -26.98 2.18
N ILE A 333 -1.76 -26.75 2.36
CA ILE A 333 -1.23 -25.99 3.50
C ILE A 333 -0.15 -24.98 3.09
N ARG A 334 -0.28 -23.74 3.57
CA ARG A 334 0.62 -22.61 3.29
C ARG A 334 0.88 -21.82 4.57
N VAL A 335 1.80 -20.85 4.49
CA VAL A 335 2.13 -19.95 5.59
C VAL A 335 1.98 -18.50 5.13
N ILE A 336 1.51 -17.62 6.01
CA ILE A 336 1.52 -16.17 5.81
C ILE A 336 2.20 -15.50 7.00
N GLN A 337 3.23 -14.68 6.77
CA GLN A 337 3.88 -13.90 7.82
C GLN A 337 3.41 -12.45 7.71
N GLY A 338 2.77 -11.95 8.78
CA GLY A 338 2.13 -10.64 8.80
C GLY A 338 2.61 -9.66 9.88
N ASP A 339 3.58 -10.10 10.69
CA ASP A 339 4.24 -9.26 11.68
C ASP A 339 5.66 -8.87 11.25
N GLY A 340 6.06 -7.64 11.57
CA GLY A 340 7.41 -7.13 11.28
C GLY A 340 7.82 -7.09 9.81
N VAL A 341 6.88 -7.14 8.85
CA VAL A 341 7.19 -7.12 7.41
C VAL A 341 7.34 -5.69 6.90
N ASP A 342 8.57 -5.33 6.56
CA ASP A 342 8.92 -4.16 5.75
C ASP A 342 9.80 -4.60 4.58
N ILE A 343 10.24 -3.66 3.73
CA ILE A 343 11.10 -4.00 2.59
C ILE A 343 12.45 -4.61 2.97
N ASN A 344 12.96 -4.32 4.17
CA ASN A 344 14.26 -4.81 4.64
C ASN A 344 14.13 -6.24 5.16
N THR A 345 13.12 -6.53 5.99
CA THR A 345 12.84 -7.89 6.48
C THR A 345 12.35 -8.78 5.34
N LEU A 346 11.62 -8.23 4.37
CA LEU A 346 11.27 -8.90 3.12
C LEU A 346 12.49 -9.33 2.29
N GLN A 347 13.64 -8.67 2.43
CA GLN A 347 14.84 -9.10 1.74
C GLN A 347 15.55 -10.26 2.49
N GLU A 348 15.48 -10.26 3.82
CA GLU A 348 16.12 -11.26 4.68
C GLU A 348 15.40 -12.60 4.65
N VAL A 349 14.07 -12.59 4.75
CA VAL A 349 13.25 -13.80 4.84
C VAL A 349 13.42 -14.72 3.62
N PRO A 350 13.28 -14.25 2.36
CA PRO A 350 13.52 -15.05 1.17
C PRO A 350 14.97 -15.49 0.97
N GLN A 351 15.94 -14.68 1.41
CA GLN A 351 17.36 -15.07 1.35
C GLN A 351 17.64 -16.30 2.21
N SER A 352 17.02 -16.38 3.39
CA SER A 352 17.16 -17.56 4.25
C SER A 352 16.49 -18.80 3.66
N PHE A 353 15.40 -18.65 2.89
CA PHE A 353 14.81 -19.79 2.17
C PHE A 353 15.75 -20.41 1.15
N LEU A 354 16.58 -19.61 0.47
CA LEU A 354 17.63 -20.14 -0.40
C LEU A 354 18.62 -21.00 0.39
N GLN A 355 19.04 -20.52 1.57
CA GLN A 355 20.00 -21.22 2.42
C GLN A 355 19.44 -22.51 3.03
N ASN A 356 18.12 -22.57 3.25
CA ASN A 356 17.43 -23.71 3.87
C ASN A 356 16.68 -24.60 2.86
N GLN A 357 16.90 -24.42 1.54
CA GLN A 357 16.28 -25.21 0.46
C GLN A 357 14.75 -25.30 0.55
N CYS A 358 14.09 -24.22 0.99
CA CYS A 358 12.63 -24.13 1.05
C CYS A 358 12.10 -23.17 -0.02
N GLN A 359 10.96 -23.47 -0.65
CA GLN A 359 10.35 -22.53 -1.59
C GLN A 359 9.54 -21.46 -0.83
N PRO A 360 9.64 -20.16 -1.17
CA PRO A 360 8.80 -19.07 -0.67
C PRO A 360 7.35 -19.22 -1.16
N HIS A 361 6.64 -20.21 -0.63
CA HIS A 361 5.19 -20.26 -0.69
C HIS A 361 4.52 -19.36 0.36
N ILE A 362 5.30 -18.50 1.00
CA ILE A 362 4.84 -17.56 2.01
C ILE A 362 4.19 -16.36 1.35
N ILE A 363 2.96 -16.06 1.79
CA ILE A 363 2.35 -14.76 1.56
C ILE A 363 2.93 -13.84 2.63
N LEU A 364 3.43 -12.69 2.24
CA LEU A 364 3.89 -11.68 3.18
C LEU A 364 2.82 -10.61 3.30
N GLN A 365 2.71 -10.02 4.47
CA GLN A 365 1.65 -9.08 4.74
C GLN A 365 2.23 -7.85 5.39
N LYS A 366 2.02 -6.69 4.75
CA LYS A 366 2.59 -5.41 5.18
C LYS A 366 1.59 -4.66 6.05
N ARG A 367 2.05 -4.15 7.20
CA ARG A 367 1.35 -3.16 8.03
C ARG A 367 1.89 -1.77 7.67
N GLY A 368 1.02 -0.85 7.23
CA GLY A 368 1.33 0.58 7.02
C GLY A 368 2.42 0.88 6.00
#